data_AF-A0A0F6P938-F1
#
_entry.id   AF-A0A0F6P938-F1
#
_cell.length_a   1.000
_cell.length_b   1.000
_cell.length_c   1.000
_cell.angle_alpha   90.00
_cell.angle_beta   90.00
_cell.angle_gamma   90.00
#
_symmetry.space_group_name_H-M   'P 1'
#
loop_
_entity.id
_entity.type
_entity.pdbx_description
1 polymer ?
#
loop_
_entity_poly.entity_id
_entity_poly.type
_entity_poly.pdbx_seq_one_letter_code
_entity_poly.pdbx_strand_id
1 'polypeptide(L)'
;MAAVRGGGGGEDIDKTSAKRLLDSIGKIVHDQVKNGVAEKYKGELEGKLTDSSILDGELAAFSDTCELVQEYYKHPNGGGHVSDKRYPCKGLSEINVERFSNKIGGQCTNEKMRSGGKGACAPYRRLHLCHHNLESINTDKIDNTHKLLLEVCMAAKYEGASLQGNHGKHQQTNEDSQLCTVLARSFADIGDIVRGKDLFYGNTQEKEQRKQLEKNLQNIFAKIYGELKDAKDRYGKDPNYYKLREDWWYANRETVWKALTCEVGGGTYFRPTCGSGTGTQGRCRCDGDQVPTYFDYVPQFLRWFEEWAEDFCRLRKHKLKDAKEQCRGKTKGEKYCSGNGFDCKETVRGNEH
;
A
#
# COMPACT_ATOMS: atom_id res chain seq x y z
N MET A 1 -24.40 24.99 7.66
CA MET A 1 -23.86 25.05 6.29
C MET A 1 -22.81 26.15 6.26
N ALA A 2 -21.53 25.78 6.31
CA ALA A 2 -20.44 26.75 6.22
C ALA A 2 -19.90 26.72 4.78
N ALA A 3 -19.96 27.87 4.12
CA ALA A 3 -19.47 28.08 2.77
C ALA A 3 -17.94 27.97 2.75
N VAL A 4 -17.43 27.06 1.92
CA VAL A 4 -16.01 26.97 1.59
C VAL A 4 -15.70 28.15 0.66
N ARG A 5 -14.94 29.13 1.16
CA ARG A 5 -14.34 30.18 0.34
C ARG A 5 -13.22 29.57 -0.49
N GLY A 6 -13.40 29.56 -1.81
CA GLY A 6 -12.35 29.25 -2.77
C GLY A 6 -11.35 30.39 -2.87
N GLY A 7 -10.09 30.09 -2.57
CA GLY A 7 -8.91 30.62 -3.26
C GLY A 7 -8.21 29.39 -3.85
N GLY A 8 -7.72 29.34 -5.08
CA GLY A 8 -7.16 30.39 -5.92
C GLY A 8 -5.88 29.80 -6.50
N GLY A 9 -6.01 29.04 -7.59
CA GLY A 9 -4.96 28.23 -8.22
C GLY A 9 -5.59 26.91 -8.70
N GLY A 10 -6.04 26.86 -9.95
CA GLY A 10 -6.66 25.66 -10.51
C GLY A 10 -5.63 24.54 -10.57
N GLU A 11 -5.67 23.61 -9.62
CA GLU A 11 -4.99 22.34 -9.80
C GLU A 11 -5.73 21.58 -10.90
N ASP A 12 -5.12 21.47 -12.07
CA ASP A 12 -5.67 20.73 -13.19
C ASP A 12 -5.83 19.26 -12.79
N ILE A 13 -7.08 18.84 -12.60
CA ILE A 13 -7.44 17.46 -12.33
C ILE A 13 -7.21 16.65 -13.60
N ASP A 14 -6.27 15.70 -13.55
CA ASP A 14 -5.96 14.83 -14.68
C ASP A 14 -7.02 13.74 -14.86
N LYS A 15 -7.83 13.84 -15.91
CA LYS A 15 -8.95 12.93 -16.21
C LYS A 15 -8.60 11.81 -17.20
N THR A 16 -7.32 11.62 -17.54
CA THR A 16 -6.90 10.65 -18.57
C THR A 16 -7.08 9.18 -18.16
N SER A 17 -7.08 8.88 -16.86
CA SER A 17 -7.36 7.55 -16.32
C SER A 17 -7.86 7.63 -14.88
N ALA A 18 -8.50 6.56 -14.38
CA ALA A 18 -9.01 6.52 -13.01
C ALA A 18 -7.89 6.77 -11.98
N LYS A 19 -6.73 6.11 -12.10
CA LYS A 19 -5.58 6.37 -11.20
C LYS A 19 -5.11 7.82 -11.23
N ARG A 20 -5.04 8.45 -12.41
CA ARG A 20 -4.62 9.85 -12.54
C ARG A 20 -5.63 10.83 -11.94
N LEU A 21 -6.91 10.56 -12.13
CA LEU A 21 -8.01 11.32 -11.54
C LEU A 21 -7.98 11.22 -10.01
N LEU A 22 -7.92 10.00 -9.50
CA LEU A 22 -7.91 9.71 -8.07
C LEU A 22 -6.68 10.34 -7.40
N ASP A 23 -5.49 10.19 -7.98
CA ASP A 23 -4.28 10.80 -7.43
C ASP A 23 -4.30 12.33 -7.47
N SER A 24 -4.92 12.94 -8.50
CA SER A 24 -5.11 14.39 -8.57
C SER A 24 -6.03 14.90 -7.47
N ILE A 25 -7.12 14.19 -7.19
CA ILE A 25 -8.02 14.52 -6.07
C ILE A 25 -7.32 14.26 -4.73
N GLY A 26 -6.56 13.17 -4.61
CA GLY A 26 -5.75 12.88 -3.44
C GLY A 26 -4.77 14.01 -3.12
N LYS A 27 -4.16 14.61 -4.14
CA LYS A 27 -3.30 15.80 -3.98
C LYS A 27 -4.04 16.98 -3.36
N ILE A 28 -5.22 17.30 -3.88
CA ILE A 28 -6.06 18.39 -3.32
C ILE A 28 -6.34 18.15 -1.83
N VAL A 29 -6.68 16.91 -1.44
CA VAL A 29 -6.95 16.54 -0.05
C VAL A 29 -5.68 16.61 0.80
N HIS A 30 -4.54 16.10 0.30
CA HIS A 30 -3.25 16.24 0.95
C HIS A 30 -2.90 17.71 1.20
N ASP A 31 -3.09 18.58 0.20
CA ASP A 31 -2.75 19.99 0.29
C ASP A 31 -3.68 20.75 1.25
N GLN A 32 -4.93 20.30 1.43
CA GLN A 32 -5.80 20.77 2.51
C GLN A 32 -5.27 20.39 3.90
N VAL A 33 -4.69 19.20 4.06
CA VAL A 33 -4.07 18.77 5.33
C VAL A 33 -2.78 19.56 5.58
N LYS A 34 -1.92 19.67 4.56
CA LYS A 34 -0.65 20.40 4.60
C LYS A 34 -0.82 21.89 4.88
N ASN A 35 -1.79 22.54 4.25
CA ASN A 35 -2.09 23.96 4.50
C ASN A 35 -3.05 24.15 5.69
N GLY A 36 -3.48 23.05 6.30
CA GLY A 36 -4.40 23.02 7.41
C GLY A 36 -3.69 23.00 8.76
N VAL A 37 -4.47 22.72 9.79
CA VAL A 37 -3.98 22.76 11.16
C VAL A 37 -3.05 21.56 11.45
N ALA A 38 -3.00 20.51 10.62
CA ALA A 38 -2.13 19.34 10.86
C ALA A 38 -0.65 19.74 10.85
N GLU A 39 -0.26 20.63 9.92
CA GLU A 39 1.11 21.12 9.79
C GLU A 39 1.61 21.82 11.05
N LYS A 40 0.75 22.55 11.76
CA LYS A 40 1.08 23.21 13.03
C LYS A 40 1.59 22.24 14.09
N TYR A 41 1.09 21.00 14.10
CA TYR A 41 1.42 19.99 15.10
C TYR A 41 2.34 18.88 14.57
N LYS A 42 2.81 19.01 13.32
CA LYS A 42 3.68 18.02 12.67
C LYS A 42 4.91 17.71 13.53
N GLY A 43 5.56 18.74 14.08
CA GLY A 43 6.79 18.58 14.86
C GLY A 43 6.65 17.78 16.16
N GLU A 44 5.48 17.76 16.79
CA GLU A 44 5.23 16.91 17.98
C GLU A 44 4.97 15.44 17.61
N LEU A 45 4.56 15.17 16.37
CA LEU A 45 4.17 13.85 15.90
C LEU A 45 5.24 13.18 15.03
N GLU A 46 6.17 13.97 14.49
CA GLU A 46 7.25 13.49 13.65
C GLU A 46 8.19 12.57 14.45
N GLY A 47 8.28 11.33 13.98
CA GLY A 47 9.21 10.36 14.51
C GLY A 47 10.59 10.54 13.90
N LYS A 48 11.59 10.53 14.78
CA LYS A 48 13.01 10.46 14.42
C LYS A 48 13.52 9.06 14.69
N LEU A 49 13.95 8.35 13.65
CA LEU A 49 14.43 6.96 13.78
C LEU A 49 15.66 6.85 14.69
N THR A 50 16.56 7.84 14.65
CA THR A 50 17.77 7.93 15.50
C THR A 50 17.45 8.05 16.98
N ASP A 51 16.28 8.59 17.34
CA ASP A 51 15.87 8.84 18.72
C ASP A 51 15.10 7.64 19.30
N SER A 52 14.97 6.55 18.53
CA SER A 52 14.43 5.30 19.04
C SER A 52 15.44 4.63 19.96
N SER A 53 15.16 4.63 21.26
CA SER A 53 15.97 3.95 22.29
C SER A 53 16.07 2.42 22.12
N ILE A 54 15.47 1.86 21.07
CA ILE A 54 15.60 0.45 20.70
C ILE A 54 16.90 0.21 19.90
N LEU A 55 17.49 1.27 19.35
CA LEU A 55 18.80 1.26 18.72
C LEU A 55 19.85 1.60 19.80
N ASP A 56 20.81 0.70 20.03
CA ASP A 56 21.94 0.95 20.93
C ASP A 56 22.74 2.19 20.51
N GLY A 57 23.44 2.84 21.45
CA GLY A 57 24.10 4.13 21.24
C GLY A 57 25.16 4.18 20.12
N GLU A 58 25.74 3.04 19.71
CA GLU A 58 26.63 2.95 18.54
C GLU A 58 25.87 2.99 17.20
N LEU A 59 24.59 2.61 17.19
CA LEU A 59 23.72 2.49 16.00
C LEU A 59 23.02 3.81 15.64
N ALA A 60 22.94 4.76 16.57
CA ALA A 60 22.41 6.11 16.33
C ALA A 60 23.33 7.01 15.47
N ALA A 61 24.50 6.51 15.06
CA ALA A 61 25.47 7.22 14.23
C ALA A 61 25.10 7.25 12.72
N PHE A 62 24.14 6.43 12.28
CA PHE A 62 23.69 6.41 10.89
C PHE A 62 22.55 7.41 10.65
N SER A 63 22.66 8.20 9.59
CA SER A 63 21.60 9.14 9.16
C SER A 63 20.69 8.57 8.07
N ASP A 64 21.03 7.41 7.49
CA ASP A 64 20.25 6.80 6.43
C ASP A 64 19.10 5.92 6.97
N THR A 65 17.88 6.26 6.57
CA THR A 65 16.66 5.53 6.94
C THR A 65 16.71 4.04 6.57
N CYS A 66 17.27 3.70 5.41
CA CYS A 66 17.28 2.32 4.93
C CYS A 66 18.22 1.45 5.76
N GLU A 67 19.36 2.01 6.18
CA GLU A 67 20.33 1.38 7.08
C GLU A 67 19.73 1.22 8.49
N LEU A 68 19.20 2.29 9.08
CA LEU A 68 18.60 2.22 10.43
C LEU A 68 17.50 1.16 10.54
N VAL A 69 16.62 1.08 9.53
CA VAL A 69 15.55 0.06 9.51
C VAL A 69 16.13 -1.34 9.27
N GLN A 70 17.18 -1.48 8.44
CA GLN A 70 17.88 -2.75 8.24
C GLN A 70 18.55 -3.23 9.54
N GLU A 71 19.15 -2.34 10.31
CA GLU A 71 19.82 -2.67 11.56
C GLU A 71 18.82 -3.03 12.65
N TYR A 72 17.73 -2.26 12.77
CA TYR A 72 16.61 -2.62 13.62
C TYR A 72 16.12 -4.04 13.33
N TYR A 73 16.02 -4.41 12.05
CA TYR A 73 15.67 -5.77 11.63
C TYR A 73 16.67 -6.83 12.14
N LYS A 74 17.99 -6.56 12.10
CA LYS A 74 19.05 -7.49 12.52
C LYS A 74 19.16 -7.58 14.04
N HIS A 75 18.61 -6.60 14.76
CA HIS A 75 18.71 -6.54 16.20
C HIS A 75 17.89 -7.68 16.85
N PRO A 76 18.42 -8.36 17.90
CA PRO A 76 17.71 -9.45 18.57
C PRO A 76 16.30 -9.09 19.06
N ASN A 77 16.07 -7.81 19.40
CA ASN A 77 14.77 -7.30 19.83
C ASN A 77 13.86 -6.82 18.69
N GLY A 78 14.39 -6.60 17.48
CA GLY A 78 13.61 -6.19 16.32
C GLY A 78 12.86 -7.36 15.68
N GLY A 79 13.35 -8.59 15.87
CA GLY A 79 12.67 -9.83 15.45
C GLY A 79 12.41 -9.88 13.95
N GLY A 80 13.22 -9.17 13.17
CA GLY A 80 12.96 -9.02 11.76
C GLY A 80 13.34 -10.21 10.92
N HIS A 81 14.24 -11.08 11.40
CA HIS A 81 14.78 -12.17 10.61
C HIS A 81 13.67 -13.09 10.05
N VAL A 82 13.87 -13.66 8.85
CA VAL A 82 12.86 -14.54 8.17
C VAL A 82 12.41 -15.71 9.05
N SER A 83 13.31 -16.20 9.92
CA SER A 83 13.02 -17.28 10.87
C SER A 83 12.27 -16.82 12.12
N ASP A 84 12.18 -15.52 12.37
CA ASP A 84 11.56 -14.93 13.54
C ASP A 84 10.03 -14.93 13.42
N LYS A 85 9.36 -14.91 14.58
CA LYS A 85 7.91 -14.78 14.67
C LYS A 85 7.43 -13.40 14.26
N ARG A 86 8.27 -12.36 14.35
CA ARG A 86 7.93 -10.97 14.00
C ARG A 86 8.33 -10.59 12.58
N TYR A 87 8.78 -11.54 11.75
CA TYR A 87 9.08 -11.26 10.34
C TYR A 87 7.87 -10.58 9.66
N PRO A 88 8.00 -9.39 9.02
CA PRO A 88 6.83 -8.69 8.49
C PRO A 88 6.04 -9.49 7.45
N CYS A 89 6.69 -10.36 6.70
CA CYS A 89 6.06 -11.26 5.75
C CYS A 89 5.88 -12.70 6.29
N LYS A 90 5.87 -12.91 7.63
CA LYS A 90 5.65 -14.23 8.25
C LYS A 90 4.30 -14.80 7.80
N GLY A 91 4.28 -16.07 7.42
CA GLY A 91 3.14 -16.73 6.77
C GLY A 91 3.16 -16.64 5.24
N LEU A 92 3.86 -15.66 4.66
CA LEU A 92 4.25 -15.63 3.25
C LEU A 92 5.67 -16.19 3.01
N SER A 93 6.42 -16.46 4.08
CA SER A 93 7.79 -16.98 4.02
C SER A 93 7.86 -18.50 3.86
N GLU A 94 6.85 -19.21 4.37
CA GLU A 94 6.77 -20.68 4.35
C GLU A 94 6.02 -21.20 3.11
N ILE A 95 5.34 -20.30 2.40
CA ILE A 95 4.68 -20.54 1.11
C ILE A 95 5.36 -19.58 0.13
N ASN A 96 5.89 -20.03 -1.00
CA ASN A 96 6.37 -19.10 -2.03
C ASN A 96 5.17 -18.36 -2.64
N VAL A 97 4.72 -17.29 -1.98
CA VAL A 97 3.52 -16.54 -2.39
C VAL A 97 3.91 -15.63 -3.54
N GLU A 98 3.52 -16.04 -4.76
CA GLU A 98 3.55 -15.19 -5.95
C GLU A 98 2.77 -13.91 -5.64
N ARG A 99 3.44 -12.75 -5.57
CA ARG A 99 2.82 -11.45 -5.19
C ARG A 99 1.88 -10.89 -6.26
N PHE A 100 1.96 -11.43 -7.48
CA PHE A 100 1.19 -11.00 -8.64
C PHE A 100 0.57 -12.23 -9.33
N SER A 101 -0.56 -12.72 -8.81
CA SER A 101 -1.16 -13.93 -9.37
C SER A 101 -1.94 -13.68 -10.65
N ASN A 102 -1.80 -14.61 -11.61
CA ASN A 102 -2.65 -14.69 -12.80
C ASN A 102 -3.80 -15.70 -12.65
N LYS A 103 -3.89 -16.37 -11.49
CA LYS A 103 -4.83 -17.46 -11.22
C LYS A 103 -5.76 -17.14 -10.06
N ILE A 104 -5.21 -16.57 -8.98
CA ILE A 104 -5.93 -16.27 -7.76
C ILE A 104 -6.24 -14.77 -7.74
N GLY A 105 -7.52 -14.43 -7.54
CA GLY A 105 -7.98 -13.06 -7.46
C GLY A 105 -7.95 -12.48 -6.04
N GLY A 106 -8.44 -11.25 -5.93
CA GLY A 106 -8.71 -10.63 -4.63
C GLY A 106 -9.87 -11.27 -3.87
N GLN A 107 -10.17 -10.72 -2.70
CA GLN A 107 -11.25 -11.19 -1.82
C GLN A 107 -12.41 -10.19 -1.81
N CYS A 108 -13.60 -10.62 -2.22
CA CYS A 108 -14.80 -9.77 -2.33
C CYS A 108 -15.93 -10.18 -1.36
N THR A 109 -15.72 -11.20 -0.54
CA THR A 109 -16.72 -11.72 0.39
C THR A 109 -16.98 -10.72 1.54
N ASN A 110 -18.24 -10.34 1.73
CA ASN A 110 -18.67 -9.34 2.73
C ASN A 110 -18.24 -9.69 4.15
N GLU A 111 -18.22 -10.98 4.50
CA GLU A 111 -17.84 -11.51 5.81
C GLU A 111 -16.37 -11.23 6.14
N LYS A 112 -15.54 -10.99 5.11
CA LYS A 112 -14.11 -10.69 5.23
C LYS A 112 -13.81 -9.19 5.19
N MET A 113 -14.84 -8.34 5.11
CA MET A 113 -14.72 -6.88 5.11
C MET A 113 -15.26 -6.28 6.42
N ARG A 114 -14.77 -5.09 6.79
CA ARG A 114 -15.39 -4.25 7.82
C ARG A 114 -16.80 -3.83 7.38
N SER A 115 -17.65 -3.41 8.32
CA SER A 115 -19.03 -2.99 8.02
C SER A 115 -19.10 -1.91 6.92
N GLY A 116 -18.18 -0.95 6.94
CA GLY A 116 -18.05 0.10 5.91
C GLY A 116 -17.40 -0.35 4.59
N GLY A 117 -16.98 -1.60 4.48
CA GLY A 117 -16.32 -2.18 3.31
C GLY A 117 -17.15 -3.26 2.59
N LYS A 118 -18.42 -3.46 2.94
CA LYS A 118 -19.28 -4.41 2.22
C LYS A 118 -19.39 -4.01 0.74
N GLY A 119 -19.17 -4.97 -0.15
CA GLY A 119 -19.07 -4.74 -1.60
C GLY A 119 -17.68 -4.32 -2.10
N ALA A 120 -16.69 -4.10 -1.23
CA ALA A 120 -15.31 -3.92 -1.62
C ALA A 120 -14.64 -5.26 -1.98
N CYS A 121 -13.62 -5.21 -2.83
CA CYS A 121 -12.75 -6.34 -3.15
C CYS A 121 -11.31 -6.03 -2.73
N ALA A 122 -10.80 -6.66 -1.68
CA ALA A 122 -9.40 -6.51 -1.29
C ALA A 122 -8.51 -7.17 -2.35
N PRO A 123 -7.61 -6.42 -3.02
CA PRO A 123 -6.79 -6.94 -4.10
C PRO A 123 -5.81 -7.98 -3.57
N TYR A 124 -5.40 -8.91 -4.44
CA TYR A 124 -4.52 -10.02 -4.07
C TYR A 124 -3.21 -9.53 -3.40
N ARG A 125 -2.64 -8.42 -3.89
CA ARG A 125 -1.49 -7.74 -3.26
C ARG A 125 -1.76 -7.38 -1.79
N ARG A 126 -2.92 -6.79 -1.47
CA ARG A 126 -3.31 -6.40 -0.10
C ARG A 126 -3.47 -7.63 0.80
N LEU A 127 -4.00 -8.74 0.29
CA LEU A 127 -4.17 -9.97 1.07
C LEU A 127 -2.83 -10.47 1.62
N HIS A 128 -1.76 -10.23 0.88
CA HIS A 128 -0.40 -10.65 1.21
C HIS A 128 0.52 -9.48 1.59
N LEU A 129 -0.03 -8.37 2.09
CA LEU A 129 0.77 -7.24 2.56
C LEU A 129 1.70 -7.66 3.70
N CYS A 130 2.98 -7.25 3.68
CA CYS A 130 3.93 -7.55 4.76
C CYS A 130 3.77 -6.60 5.96
N HIS A 131 3.05 -7.02 7.00
CA HIS A 131 2.81 -6.20 8.20
C HIS A 131 2.61 -7.05 9.47
N HIS A 132 3.02 -8.32 9.45
CA HIS A 132 2.84 -9.23 10.60
C HIS A 132 3.61 -8.78 11.85
N ASN A 133 4.69 -8.03 11.69
CA ASN A 133 5.42 -7.41 12.80
C ASN A 133 4.53 -6.46 13.62
N LEU A 134 3.55 -5.81 12.98
CA LEU A 134 2.59 -4.92 13.64
C LEU A 134 1.53 -5.71 14.42
N GLU A 135 1.12 -6.89 13.93
CA GLU A 135 0.17 -7.77 14.63
C GLU A 135 0.77 -8.36 15.91
N SER A 136 2.10 -8.56 15.91
CA SER A 136 2.89 -9.12 17.01
C SER A 136 3.68 -8.05 17.80
N ILE A 137 3.33 -6.78 17.66
CA ILE A 137 4.02 -5.67 18.32
C ILE A 137 3.88 -5.74 19.85
N ASN A 138 4.98 -5.51 20.56
CA ASN A 138 4.95 -5.43 22.02
C ASN A 138 4.60 -4.00 22.45
N THR A 139 3.33 -3.78 22.80
CA THR A 139 2.83 -2.46 23.19
C THR A 139 3.50 -1.89 24.43
N ASP A 140 4.11 -2.71 25.30
CA ASP A 140 4.83 -2.22 26.49
C ASP A 140 6.16 -1.56 26.12
N LYS A 141 6.80 -2.04 25.06
CA LYS A 141 8.08 -1.49 24.57
C LYS A 141 7.88 -0.32 23.61
N ILE A 142 6.76 -0.31 22.88
CA ILE A 142 6.43 0.73 21.90
C ILE A 142 5.48 1.75 22.54
N ASP A 143 6.05 2.85 22.99
CA ASP A 143 5.36 3.84 23.83
C ASP A 143 5.37 5.26 23.26
N ASN A 144 6.13 5.51 22.19
CA ASN A 144 6.28 6.84 21.59
C ASN A 144 6.27 6.80 20.05
N THR A 145 6.27 7.99 19.44
CA THR A 145 6.23 8.15 17.98
C THR A 145 7.43 7.52 17.26
N HIS A 146 8.63 7.64 17.83
CA HIS A 146 9.89 7.17 17.25
C HIS A 146 9.89 5.64 17.07
N LYS A 147 9.47 4.93 18.12
CA LYS A 147 9.41 3.47 18.14
C LYS A 147 8.30 2.94 17.23
N LEU A 148 7.14 3.60 17.20
CA LEU A 148 6.07 3.23 16.27
C LEU A 148 6.51 3.42 14.81
N LEU A 149 7.19 4.52 14.51
CA LEU A 149 7.69 4.79 13.17
C LEU A 149 8.65 3.69 12.69
N LEU A 150 9.53 3.22 13.57
CA LEU A 150 10.48 2.15 13.26
C LEU A 150 9.77 0.85 12.84
N GLU A 151 8.71 0.47 13.55
CA GLU A 151 7.90 -0.73 13.25
C GLU A 151 7.13 -0.59 11.93
N VAL A 152 6.57 0.60 11.65
CA VAL A 152 5.88 0.88 10.38
C VAL A 152 6.87 0.89 9.21
N CYS A 153 8.05 1.51 9.38
CA CYS A 153 9.11 1.52 8.38
C CYS A 153 9.65 0.11 8.11
N MET A 154 9.74 -0.74 9.13
CA MET A 154 10.11 -2.15 8.96
C MET A 154 9.10 -2.90 8.08
N ALA A 155 7.80 -2.77 8.36
CA ALA A 155 6.75 -3.34 7.52
C ALA A 155 6.86 -2.85 6.06
N ALA A 156 7.00 -1.53 5.90
CA ALA A 156 7.14 -0.90 4.59
C ALA A 156 8.37 -1.40 3.82
N LYS A 157 9.55 -1.47 4.45
CA LYS A 157 10.78 -1.95 3.80
C LYS A 157 10.63 -3.39 3.29
N TYR A 158 10.03 -4.26 4.09
CA TYR A 158 9.79 -5.66 3.71
C TYR A 158 8.78 -5.81 2.59
N GLU A 159 7.70 -5.04 2.63
CA GLU A 159 6.71 -4.98 1.56
C GLU A 159 7.37 -4.53 0.24
N GLY A 160 8.19 -3.48 0.28
CA GLY A 160 8.90 -2.94 -0.86
C GLY A 160 9.87 -3.93 -1.50
N ALA A 161 10.71 -4.56 -0.68
CA ALA A 161 11.65 -5.58 -1.13
C ALA A 161 10.93 -6.78 -1.75
N SER A 162 9.83 -7.23 -1.13
CA SER A 162 9.00 -8.33 -1.65
C SER A 162 8.39 -7.99 -3.02
N LEU A 163 7.83 -6.79 -3.16
CA LEU A 163 7.25 -6.33 -4.42
C LEU A 163 8.30 -6.16 -5.51
N GLN A 164 9.43 -5.51 -5.23
CA GLN A 164 10.55 -5.35 -6.18
C GLN A 164 11.01 -6.71 -6.72
N GLY A 165 11.30 -7.67 -5.82
CA GLY A 165 11.82 -8.98 -6.21
C GLY A 165 10.85 -9.80 -7.07
N ASN A 166 9.55 -9.66 -6.84
CA ASN A 166 8.52 -10.36 -7.62
C ASN A 166 8.10 -9.60 -8.88
N HIS A 167 8.18 -8.27 -8.88
CA HIS A 167 7.73 -7.43 -9.99
C HIS A 167 8.61 -7.63 -11.22
N GLY A 168 9.92 -7.82 -11.06
CA GLY A 168 10.82 -8.11 -12.18
C GLY A 168 10.38 -9.34 -13.01
N LYS A 169 9.88 -10.40 -12.35
CA LYS A 169 9.32 -11.58 -13.03
C LYS A 169 7.95 -11.29 -13.64
N HIS A 170 7.11 -10.54 -12.91
CA HIS A 170 5.78 -10.15 -13.38
C HIS A 170 5.85 -9.28 -14.64
N GLN A 171 6.79 -8.34 -14.71
CA GLN A 171 6.95 -7.40 -15.82
C GLN A 171 7.32 -8.10 -17.13
N GLN A 172 8.06 -9.22 -17.10
CA GLN A 172 8.42 -10.00 -18.30
C GLN A 172 7.20 -10.49 -19.09
N THR A 173 6.05 -10.62 -18.44
CA THR A 173 4.79 -11.02 -19.09
C THR A 173 3.72 -9.92 -19.02
N ASN A 174 4.05 -8.77 -18.41
CA ASN A 174 3.14 -7.65 -18.18
C ASN A 174 3.93 -6.33 -18.29
N GLU A 175 4.40 -6.00 -19.49
CA GLU A 175 5.27 -4.85 -19.77
C GLU A 175 4.70 -3.51 -19.29
N ASP A 176 3.36 -3.37 -19.33
CA ASP A 176 2.63 -2.18 -18.89
C ASP A 176 2.60 -2.00 -17.35
N SER A 177 3.04 -3.01 -16.58
CA SER A 177 3.03 -2.97 -15.12
C SER A 177 4.14 -2.08 -14.58
N GLN A 178 3.77 -1.06 -13.81
CA GLN A 178 4.69 -0.08 -13.26
C GLN A 178 4.90 -0.29 -11.76
N LEU A 179 6.15 -0.56 -11.35
CA LEU A 179 6.49 -0.84 -9.96
C LEU A 179 6.10 0.29 -9.00
N CYS A 180 6.39 1.55 -9.35
CA CYS A 180 6.07 2.68 -8.48
C CYS A 180 4.56 2.79 -8.18
N THR A 181 3.71 2.39 -9.12
CA THR A 181 2.25 2.33 -8.94
C THR A 181 1.86 1.23 -7.94
N VAL A 182 2.49 0.06 -8.03
CA VAL A 182 2.27 -1.05 -7.10
C VAL A 182 2.70 -0.66 -5.68
N LEU A 183 3.87 -0.02 -5.54
CA LEU A 183 4.36 0.49 -4.27
C LEU A 183 3.43 1.56 -3.69
N ALA A 184 2.94 2.48 -4.53
CA ALA A 184 1.96 3.50 -4.11
C ALA A 184 0.67 2.90 -3.53
N ARG A 185 0.20 1.79 -4.09
CA ARG A 185 -0.97 1.05 -3.57
C ARG A 185 -0.68 0.43 -2.21
N SER A 186 0.48 -0.23 -2.04
CA SER A 186 0.88 -0.80 -0.74
C SER A 186 1.14 0.27 0.32
N PHE A 187 1.74 1.39 -0.05
CA PHE A 187 1.91 2.54 0.83
C PHE A 187 0.59 3.06 1.39
N ALA A 188 -0.41 3.25 0.52
CA ALA A 188 -1.73 3.70 0.92
C ALA A 188 -2.46 2.70 1.84
N ASP A 189 -2.29 1.40 1.59
CA ASP A 189 -2.85 0.35 2.45
C ASP A 189 -2.16 0.28 3.82
N ILE A 190 -0.83 0.43 3.88
CA ILE A 190 -0.10 0.56 5.17
C ILE A 190 -0.62 1.78 5.92
N GLY A 191 -0.79 2.91 5.23
CA GLY A 191 -1.36 4.12 5.82
C GLY A 191 -2.77 3.92 6.36
N ASP A 192 -3.64 3.18 5.67
CA ASP A 192 -4.98 2.88 6.16
C ASP A 192 -4.99 1.92 7.35
N ILE A 193 -4.04 0.99 7.44
CA ILE A 193 -3.85 0.16 8.64
C ILE A 193 -3.45 1.06 9.82
N VAL A 194 -2.44 1.92 9.62
CA VAL A 194 -1.96 2.84 10.67
C VAL A 194 -3.03 3.82 11.10
N ARG A 195 -3.93 4.25 10.21
CA ARG A 195 -5.03 5.19 10.50
C ARG A 195 -6.32 4.54 10.99
N GLY A 196 -6.41 3.20 10.94
CA GLY A 196 -7.60 2.45 11.35
C GLY A 196 -8.74 2.49 10.31
N LYS A 197 -8.40 2.82 9.07
CA LYS A 197 -9.31 2.96 7.91
C LYS A 197 -9.37 1.71 7.03
N ASP A 198 -8.44 0.76 7.21
CA ASP A 198 -8.38 -0.43 6.39
C ASP A 198 -9.67 -1.27 6.49
N LEU A 199 -10.21 -1.64 5.34
CA LEU A 199 -11.49 -2.29 5.15
C LEU A 199 -11.41 -3.82 5.26
N PHE A 200 -10.21 -4.42 5.26
CA PHE A 200 -10.04 -5.87 5.23
C PHE A 200 -9.93 -6.46 6.65
N TYR A 201 -10.80 -7.42 6.98
CA TYR A 201 -10.72 -8.19 8.24
C TYR A 201 -10.19 -9.60 8.06
N GLY A 202 -10.24 -10.16 6.85
CA GLY A 202 -9.79 -11.53 6.61
C GLY A 202 -10.74 -12.61 7.10
N ASN A 203 -10.28 -13.85 7.14
CA ASN A 203 -11.00 -15.00 7.69
C ASN A 203 -11.18 -14.92 9.22
N THR A 204 -11.85 -15.88 9.87
CA THR A 204 -12.10 -15.82 11.32
C THR A 204 -10.82 -15.69 12.18
N GLN A 205 -9.75 -16.39 11.83
CA GLN A 205 -8.48 -16.30 12.57
C GLN A 205 -7.78 -14.96 12.29
N GLU A 206 -7.72 -14.55 11.03
CA GLU A 206 -7.19 -13.24 10.62
C GLU A 206 -7.97 -12.10 11.28
N LYS A 207 -9.28 -12.23 11.42
CA LYS A 207 -10.14 -11.21 12.06
C LYS A 207 -9.76 -10.97 13.52
N GLU A 208 -9.41 -12.01 14.26
CA GLU A 208 -8.93 -11.84 15.64
C GLU A 208 -7.55 -11.19 15.67
N GLN A 209 -6.63 -11.55 14.76
CA GLN A 209 -5.34 -10.87 14.61
C GLN A 209 -5.52 -9.38 14.25
N ARG A 210 -6.49 -9.04 13.38
CA ARG A 210 -6.83 -7.66 13.03
C ARG A 210 -7.38 -6.87 14.19
N LYS A 211 -8.25 -7.47 15.00
CA LYS A 211 -8.74 -6.82 16.24
C LYS A 211 -7.60 -6.58 17.21
N GLN A 212 -6.69 -7.54 17.36
CA GLN A 212 -5.51 -7.39 18.21
C GLN A 212 -4.59 -6.27 17.69
N LEU A 213 -4.35 -6.20 16.38
CA LEU A 213 -3.59 -5.13 15.75
C LEU A 213 -4.22 -3.75 16.03
N GLU A 214 -5.53 -3.59 15.84
CA GLU A 214 -6.20 -2.32 16.13
C GLU A 214 -6.11 -1.96 17.62
N LYS A 215 -6.28 -2.94 18.52
CA LYS A 215 -6.12 -2.73 19.96
C LYS A 215 -4.68 -2.32 20.31
N ASN A 216 -3.69 -2.93 19.68
CA ASN A 216 -2.28 -2.58 19.87
C ASN A 216 -2.01 -1.15 19.41
N LEU A 217 -2.50 -0.77 18.23
CA LEU A 217 -2.37 0.60 17.73
C LEU A 217 -3.08 1.60 18.64
N GLN A 218 -4.31 1.32 19.08
CA GLN A 218 -5.02 2.16 20.05
C GLN A 218 -4.21 2.36 21.36
N ASN A 219 -3.63 1.29 21.90
CA ASN A 219 -2.80 1.37 23.10
C ASN A 219 -1.54 2.23 22.87
N ILE A 220 -0.87 2.08 21.74
CA ILE A 220 0.32 2.88 21.39
C ILE A 220 -0.07 4.35 21.20
N PHE A 221 -1.14 4.63 20.47
CA PHE A 221 -1.62 6.00 20.26
C PHE A 221 -2.13 6.66 21.55
N ALA A 222 -2.63 5.89 22.52
CA ALA A 222 -2.93 6.40 23.85
C ALA A 222 -1.67 6.89 24.58
N LYS A 223 -0.55 6.19 24.44
CA LYS A 223 0.74 6.60 25.01
C LYS A 223 1.30 7.83 24.30
N ILE A 224 1.30 7.84 22.96
CA ILE A 224 1.68 9.01 22.15
C ILE A 224 0.83 10.22 22.54
N TYR A 225 -0.48 10.06 22.68
CA TYR A 225 -1.38 11.12 23.15
C TYR A 225 -0.99 11.65 24.54
N GLY A 226 -0.57 10.76 25.44
CA GLY A 226 -0.09 11.11 26.77
C GLY A 226 1.17 11.99 26.76
N GLU A 227 2.06 11.79 25.78
CA GLU A 227 3.31 12.53 25.61
C GLU A 227 3.13 13.91 24.93
N LEU A 228 1.99 14.14 24.27
CA LEU A 228 1.70 15.44 23.64
C LEU A 228 1.72 16.58 24.65
N LYS A 229 2.29 17.71 24.24
CA LYS A 229 2.40 18.93 25.05
C LYS A 229 1.30 19.90 24.64
N ASP A 230 1.39 20.46 23.44
CA ASP A 230 0.53 21.56 23.01
C ASP A 230 -0.63 21.09 22.12
N ALA A 231 -0.59 19.83 21.69
CA ALA A 231 -1.55 19.26 20.74
C ALA A 231 -2.74 18.51 21.38
N LYS A 232 -2.78 18.32 22.71
CA LYS A 232 -3.83 17.49 23.37
C LYS A 232 -5.25 17.98 23.06
N ASP A 233 -5.50 19.28 23.19
CA ASP A 233 -6.83 19.87 22.96
C ASP A 233 -7.33 19.66 21.53
N ARG A 234 -6.43 19.58 20.55
CA ARG A 234 -6.79 19.33 19.15
C ARG A 234 -7.42 17.95 18.96
N TYR A 235 -6.88 16.94 19.64
CA TYR A 235 -7.25 15.54 19.45
C TYR A 235 -8.34 15.09 20.43
N GLY A 236 -8.44 15.74 21.59
CA GLY A 236 -9.45 15.43 22.59
C GLY A 236 -9.37 14.00 23.08
N LYS A 237 -10.50 13.46 23.56
CA LYS A 237 -10.59 12.12 24.17
C LYS A 237 -11.24 11.09 23.24
N ASP A 238 -10.90 11.12 21.95
CA ASP A 238 -11.34 10.07 21.01
C ASP A 238 -10.69 8.72 21.40
N PRO A 239 -11.47 7.69 21.80
CA PRO A 239 -10.91 6.40 22.20
C PRO A 239 -10.18 5.67 21.06
N ASN A 240 -10.44 6.04 19.80
CA ASN A 240 -9.78 5.46 18.63
C ASN A 240 -8.64 6.32 18.09
N TYR A 241 -8.48 7.54 18.62
CA TYR A 241 -7.45 8.49 18.24
C TYR A 241 -7.43 8.79 16.72
N TYR A 242 -8.54 8.71 16.00
CA TYR A 242 -8.54 8.76 14.54
C TYR A 242 -7.86 10.03 14.02
N LYS A 243 -8.19 11.19 14.58
CA LYS A 243 -7.56 12.47 14.19
C LYS A 243 -6.05 12.50 14.48
N LEU A 244 -5.63 11.94 15.61
CA LEU A 244 -4.20 11.81 15.96
C LEU A 244 -3.47 10.87 15.01
N ARG A 245 -4.10 9.74 14.65
CA ARG A 245 -3.55 8.76 13.70
C ARG A 245 -3.43 9.34 12.28
N GLU A 246 -4.40 10.14 11.83
CA GLU A 246 -4.33 10.86 10.54
C GLU A 246 -3.13 11.82 10.50
N ASP A 247 -3.00 12.68 11.52
CA ASP A 247 -1.93 13.67 11.57
C ASP A 247 -0.56 13.02 11.81
N TRP A 248 -0.51 11.89 12.55
CA TRP A 248 0.70 11.10 12.70
C TRP A 248 1.16 10.51 11.37
N TRP A 249 0.23 9.95 10.58
CA TRP A 249 0.56 9.47 9.24
C TRP A 249 1.07 10.63 8.37
N TYR A 250 0.38 11.76 8.36
CA TYR A 250 0.82 12.96 7.63
C TYR A 250 2.26 13.37 8.00
N ALA A 251 2.59 13.39 9.30
CA ALA A 251 3.91 13.76 9.79
C ALA A 251 5.02 12.78 9.38
N ASN A 252 4.70 11.50 9.18
CA ASN A 252 5.68 10.42 9.04
C ASN A 252 5.69 9.71 7.68
N ARG A 253 4.72 10.00 6.80
CA ARG A 253 4.51 9.31 5.52
C ARG A 253 5.75 9.35 4.61
N GLU A 254 6.54 10.41 4.69
CA GLU A 254 7.78 10.56 3.91
C GLU A 254 8.84 9.53 4.31
N THR A 255 9.09 9.37 5.62
CA THR A 255 10.02 8.36 6.14
C THR A 255 9.54 6.94 5.82
N VAL A 256 8.22 6.70 5.89
CA VAL A 256 7.63 5.40 5.53
C VAL A 256 7.80 5.11 4.03
N TRP A 257 7.61 6.11 3.16
CA TRP A 257 7.85 5.95 1.72
C TRP A 257 9.33 5.68 1.42
N LYS A 258 10.24 6.38 2.12
CA LYS A 258 11.68 6.13 2.03
C LYS A 258 12.00 4.69 2.42
N ALA A 259 11.46 4.19 3.53
CA ALA A 259 11.63 2.79 3.93
C ALA A 259 11.08 1.81 2.88
N LEU A 260 9.88 2.05 2.35
CA LEU A 260 9.24 1.22 1.31
C LEU A 260 10.08 1.10 0.04
N THR A 261 10.86 2.11 -0.29
CA THR A 261 11.58 2.20 -1.58
C THR A 261 13.07 1.94 -1.47
N CYS A 262 13.56 1.45 -0.32
CA CYS A 262 14.99 1.21 -0.08
C CYS A 262 15.65 0.30 -1.11
N GLU A 263 14.99 -0.81 -1.46
CA GLU A 263 15.51 -1.85 -2.37
C GLU A 263 15.11 -1.61 -3.84
N VAL A 264 14.46 -0.48 -4.14
CA VAL A 264 13.92 -0.21 -5.48
C VAL A 264 15.03 0.30 -6.39
N GLY A 265 15.30 -0.44 -7.47
CA GLY A 265 16.38 -0.11 -8.41
C GLY A 265 16.07 1.08 -9.34
N GLY A 266 14.80 1.44 -9.48
CA GLY A 266 14.37 2.55 -10.33
C GLY A 266 12.90 2.46 -10.72
N GLY A 267 12.33 3.58 -11.18
CA GLY A 267 11.02 3.58 -11.82
C GLY A 267 10.41 4.97 -11.93
N THR A 268 9.43 5.10 -12.82
CA THR A 268 8.69 6.34 -13.03
C THR A 268 7.29 6.21 -12.43
N TYR A 269 6.93 7.10 -11.52
CA TYR A 269 5.54 7.24 -11.08
C TYR A 269 4.69 7.84 -12.20
N PHE A 270 3.46 7.35 -12.37
CA PHE A 270 2.67 7.62 -13.57
C PHE A 270 2.26 9.09 -13.71
N ARG A 271 2.19 9.87 -12.62
CA ARG A 271 2.01 11.33 -12.69
C ARG A 271 3.34 12.04 -12.40
N PRO A 272 3.65 13.14 -13.13
CA PRO A 272 4.79 13.99 -12.83
C PRO A 272 4.46 14.91 -11.64
N THR A 273 4.44 14.34 -10.44
CA THR A 273 4.07 15.02 -9.20
C THR A 273 5.26 15.64 -8.47
N CYS A 274 6.48 15.39 -8.95
CA CYS A 274 7.68 15.97 -8.37
C CYS A 274 7.81 17.43 -8.79
N GLY A 275 8.17 18.31 -7.85
CA GLY A 275 8.58 19.70 -8.08
C GLY A 275 7.89 20.40 -9.27
N SER A 276 8.71 20.88 -10.21
CA SER A 276 8.32 21.60 -11.42
C SER A 276 7.60 20.76 -12.49
N GLY A 277 6.82 19.75 -12.08
CA GLY A 277 6.16 18.81 -12.99
C GLY A 277 7.14 17.78 -13.57
N THR A 278 8.14 17.39 -12.79
CA THR A 278 9.10 16.34 -13.16
C THR A 278 8.60 14.96 -12.70
N GLY A 279 9.09 13.91 -13.36
CA GLY A 279 8.90 12.54 -12.91
C GLY A 279 9.80 12.20 -11.73
N THR A 280 9.55 11.04 -11.11
CA THR A 280 10.43 10.49 -10.08
C THR A 280 11.85 10.29 -10.60
N GLN A 281 12.83 10.55 -9.74
CA GLN A 281 14.24 10.27 -9.97
C GLN A 281 14.61 8.95 -9.27
N GLY A 282 15.19 8.00 -10.00
CA GLY A 282 15.65 6.73 -9.42
C GLY A 282 14.54 5.94 -8.70
N ARG A 283 14.71 5.71 -7.39
CA ARG A 283 13.98 4.75 -6.51
C ARG A 283 12.49 5.05 -6.27
N CYS A 284 11.73 5.45 -7.30
CA CYS A 284 10.35 5.91 -7.16
C CYS A 284 10.18 7.08 -6.16
N ARG A 285 11.15 8.00 -6.09
CA ARG A 285 11.10 9.18 -5.23
C ARG A 285 11.26 10.45 -6.04
N CYS A 286 10.76 11.56 -5.51
CA CYS A 286 11.13 12.88 -5.99
C CYS A 286 12.47 13.32 -5.35
N ASP A 287 13.02 14.45 -5.83
CA ASP A 287 14.19 15.05 -5.21
C ASP A 287 13.93 15.32 -3.71
N GLY A 288 14.96 15.08 -2.89
CA GLY A 288 14.83 15.19 -1.43
C GLY A 288 13.99 14.09 -0.79
N ASP A 289 13.87 12.92 -1.41
CA ASP A 289 13.09 11.76 -0.91
C ASP A 289 11.56 12.01 -0.81
N GLN A 290 11.04 13.09 -1.41
CA GLN A 290 9.61 13.40 -1.39
C GLN A 290 8.77 12.26 -2.02
N VAL A 291 7.61 12.01 -1.39
CA VAL A 291 6.61 11.04 -1.85
C VAL A 291 5.92 11.52 -3.15
N PRO A 292 5.98 10.77 -4.25
CA PRO A 292 5.35 11.17 -5.52
C PRO A 292 3.86 10.84 -5.60
N THR A 293 3.33 10.01 -4.70
CA THR A 293 1.93 9.56 -4.73
C THR A 293 1.09 10.27 -3.69
N TYR A 294 -0.19 10.41 -3.99
CA TYR A 294 -1.24 10.90 -3.08
C TYR A 294 -2.35 9.87 -2.88
N PHE A 295 -2.14 8.62 -3.30
CA PHE A 295 -3.08 7.52 -3.11
C PHE A 295 -3.46 7.30 -1.64
N ASP A 296 -2.58 7.59 -0.68
CA ASP A 296 -2.92 7.51 0.75
C ASP A 296 -4.00 8.52 1.18
N TYR A 297 -4.36 9.51 0.36
CA TYR A 297 -5.49 10.42 0.57
C TYR A 297 -6.74 10.06 -0.26
N VAL A 298 -6.69 8.99 -1.04
CA VAL A 298 -7.83 8.47 -1.80
C VAL A 298 -8.55 7.40 -0.96
N PRO A 299 -9.89 7.38 -0.87
CA PRO A 299 -10.61 6.32 -0.15
C PRO A 299 -10.25 4.90 -0.63
N GLN A 300 -10.01 3.98 0.30
CA GLN A 300 -9.49 2.63 0.00
C GLN A 300 -10.32 1.85 -1.02
N PHE A 301 -11.65 1.93 -0.93
CA PHE A 301 -12.55 1.29 -1.89
C PHE A 301 -12.24 1.70 -3.34
N LEU A 302 -12.02 3.00 -3.60
CA LEU A 302 -11.74 3.50 -4.94
C LEU A 302 -10.38 3.02 -5.44
N ARG A 303 -9.37 2.94 -4.57
CA ARG A 303 -8.04 2.43 -4.93
C ARG A 303 -8.09 0.95 -5.27
N TRP A 304 -8.79 0.16 -4.47
CA TRP A 304 -8.96 -1.27 -4.73
C TRP A 304 -9.80 -1.53 -5.99
N PHE A 305 -10.82 -0.72 -6.25
CA PHE A 305 -11.62 -0.88 -7.45
C PHE A 305 -10.83 -0.51 -8.71
N GLU A 306 -9.99 0.52 -8.63
CA GLU A 306 -9.05 0.89 -9.69
C GLU A 306 -8.01 -0.24 -9.94
N GLU A 307 -7.39 -0.79 -8.88
CA GLU A 307 -6.47 -1.93 -8.99
C GLU A 307 -7.16 -3.16 -9.58
N TRP A 308 -8.38 -3.47 -9.14
CA TRP A 308 -9.19 -4.56 -9.69
C TRP A 308 -9.44 -4.38 -11.19
N ALA A 309 -9.77 -3.17 -11.64
CA ALA A 309 -10.06 -2.89 -13.04
C ALA A 309 -8.81 -3.04 -13.92
N GLU A 310 -7.64 -2.61 -13.45
CA GLU A 310 -6.37 -2.83 -14.15
C GLU A 310 -6.04 -4.33 -14.25
N ASP A 311 -6.16 -5.06 -13.15
CA ASP A 311 -5.91 -6.51 -13.14
C ASP A 311 -6.90 -7.28 -14.03
N PHE A 312 -8.20 -6.95 -13.97
CA PHE A 312 -9.21 -7.54 -14.83
C PHE A 312 -8.88 -7.32 -16.31
N CYS A 313 -8.58 -6.09 -16.72
CA CYS A 313 -8.27 -5.76 -18.11
C CYS A 313 -7.03 -6.53 -18.60
N ARG A 314 -5.99 -6.58 -17.77
CA ARG A 314 -4.75 -7.31 -18.03
C ARG A 314 -5.00 -8.81 -18.22
N LEU A 315 -5.70 -9.44 -17.27
CA LEU A 315 -6.01 -10.86 -17.32
C LEU A 315 -6.93 -11.20 -18.49
N ARG A 316 -7.96 -10.38 -18.75
CA ARG A 316 -8.86 -10.56 -19.90
C ARG A 316 -8.10 -10.54 -21.22
N LYS A 317 -7.16 -9.62 -21.40
CA LYS A 317 -6.31 -9.55 -22.61
C LYS A 317 -5.51 -10.84 -22.79
N HIS A 318 -4.87 -11.33 -21.73
CA HIS A 318 -4.12 -12.59 -21.77
C HIS A 318 -5.02 -13.79 -22.10
N LYS A 319 -6.12 -13.97 -21.37
CA LYS A 319 -7.05 -15.10 -21.58
C LYS A 319 -7.68 -15.08 -22.97
N LEU A 320 -8.01 -13.90 -23.49
CA LEU A 320 -8.55 -13.77 -24.84
C LEU A 320 -7.52 -14.09 -25.92
N LYS A 321 -6.24 -13.70 -25.72
CA LYS A 321 -5.16 -14.08 -26.62
C LYS A 321 -5.00 -15.61 -26.67
N ASP A 322 -4.94 -16.25 -25.50
CA ASP A 322 -4.85 -17.71 -25.40
C ASP A 322 -6.02 -18.39 -26.11
N ALA A 323 -7.26 -17.94 -25.84
CA ALA A 323 -8.46 -18.48 -26.49
C ALA A 323 -8.43 -18.30 -28.01
N LYS A 324 -7.96 -17.15 -28.52
CA LYS A 324 -7.81 -16.92 -29.97
C LYS A 324 -6.77 -17.86 -30.58
N GLU A 325 -5.60 -18.00 -29.97
CA GLU A 325 -4.56 -18.89 -30.50
C GLU A 325 -5.01 -20.35 -30.51
N GLN A 326 -5.73 -20.80 -29.47
CA GLN A 326 -6.21 -22.17 -29.39
C GLN A 326 -7.38 -22.46 -30.35
N CYS A 327 -8.33 -21.53 -30.50
CA CYS A 327 -9.56 -21.75 -31.28
C CYS A 327 -9.52 -21.22 -32.72
N ARG A 328 -8.68 -20.21 -33.00
CA ARG A 328 -8.59 -19.54 -34.31
C ARG A 328 -7.18 -19.59 -34.92
N GLY A 329 -6.20 -20.12 -34.19
CA GLY A 329 -4.82 -20.22 -34.63
C GLY A 329 -4.06 -18.90 -34.50
N LYS A 330 -2.76 -18.94 -34.79
CA LYS A 330 -1.89 -17.75 -34.82
C LYS A 330 -1.99 -17.02 -36.14
N THR A 331 -2.26 -17.75 -37.23
CA THR A 331 -2.47 -17.18 -38.55
C THR A 331 -3.90 -17.39 -39.05
N LYS A 332 -4.35 -16.48 -39.92
CA LYS A 332 -5.70 -16.53 -40.47
C LYS A 332 -5.90 -17.84 -41.23
N GLY A 333 -6.92 -18.58 -40.84
CA GLY A 333 -7.27 -19.83 -41.51
C GLY A 333 -6.45 -21.03 -41.05
N GLU A 334 -5.65 -20.94 -39.98
CA GLU A 334 -4.98 -22.11 -39.39
C GLU A 334 -6.00 -22.99 -38.64
N LYS A 335 -6.74 -22.43 -37.68
CA LYS A 335 -7.79 -23.14 -36.92
C LYS A 335 -9.13 -22.42 -37.00
N TYR A 336 -10.23 -23.17 -36.86
CA TYR A 336 -11.55 -22.57 -36.74
C TYR A 336 -12.48 -23.45 -35.90
N CYS A 337 -12.32 -23.39 -34.58
CA CYS A 337 -13.06 -24.24 -33.65
C CYS A 337 -14.32 -23.57 -33.08
N SER A 338 -15.25 -24.38 -32.61
CA SER A 338 -16.42 -23.95 -31.80
C SER A 338 -16.12 -24.01 -30.30
N GLY A 339 -16.98 -23.41 -29.47
CA GLY A 339 -16.88 -23.52 -28.01
C GLY A 339 -17.08 -24.93 -27.46
N ASN A 340 -17.63 -25.84 -28.28
CA ASN A 340 -17.87 -27.25 -27.92
C ASN A 340 -16.73 -28.19 -28.36
N GLY A 341 -15.63 -27.65 -28.91
CA GLY A 341 -14.46 -28.42 -29.29
C GLY A 341 -14.44 -28.95 -30.73
N PHE A 342 -15.45 -28.65 -31.56
CA PHE A 342 -15.48 -29.07 -32.97
C PHE A 342 -14.66 -28.17 -33.88
N ASP A 343 -13.95 -28.72 -34.88
CA ASP A 343 -13.39 -27.96 -36.00
C ASP A 343 -14.49 -27.66 -37.03
N CYS A 344 -14.89 -26.39 -37.11
CA CYS A 344 -15.99 -26.00 -37.99
C CYS A 344 -15.60 -25.94 -39.48
N LYS A 345 -14.34 -26.22 -39.85
CA LYS A 345 -13.97 -26.46 -41.25
C LYS A 345 -14.35 -27.86 -41.72
N GLU A 346 -14.26 -28.84 -40.82
CA GLU A 346 -14.53 -30.25 -41.12
C GLU A 346 -15.94 -30.67 -40.69
N THR A 347 -16.54 -29.95 -39.73
CA THR A 347 -17.88 -30.24 -39.25
C THR A 347 -18.92 -29.79 -40.27
N VAL A 348 -19.47 -30.73 -41.04
CA VAL A 348 -20.65 -30.52 -41.89
C VAL A 348 -21.82 -30.11 -40.99
N ARG A 349 -22.36 -28.90 -41.17
CA ARG A 349 -23.59 -28.48 -40.49
C ARG A 349 -24.74 -29.34 -41.01
N GLY A 350 -25.38 -30.12 -40.14
CA GLY A 350 -26.64 -30.77 -40.49
C GLY A 350 -27.68 -29.71 -40.82
N ASN A 351 -28.43 -29.88 -41.91
CA ASN A 351 -29.52 -28.99 -42.27
C ASN A 351 -30.51 -28.94 -41.10
N GLU A 352 -30.79 -27.74 -40.60
CA GLU A 352 -31.93 -27.52 -39.71
C GLU A 352 -33.20 -27.78 -40.55
N HIS A 353 -33.93 -28.83 -40.19
CA HIS A 353 -35.16 -29.28 -40.86
C HIS A 353 -36.36 -28.39 -40.53
#